data_AF-A0A2V3UUK2-F1
#
_entry.id   AF-A0A2V3UUK2-F1
#
_cell.length_a   1.000
_cell.length_b   1.000
_cell.length_c   1.000
_cell.angle_alpha   90.00
_cell.angle_beta   90.00
_cell.angle_gamma   90.00
#
_symmetry.space_group_name_H-M   'P 1'
#
loop_
_entity.id
_entity.type
_entity.pdbx_description
1 polymer ?
#
loop_
_entity_poly.entity_id
_entity_poly.type
_entity_poly.pdbx_seq_one_letter_code
_entity_poly.pdbx_strand_id
1 'polypeptide(L)'
;MTVHRTPLALASALALSAMVSACGSNEPQTNTIVIPPVAVAPAPTPTPPPPTSFNVSPCLNQTVVPGRTVANLVVPDLLRLDLSQPAGFPNGRRFQDPVVDVTLAVIFLDLARHPATTFAALPVNPATFDQPLLSTFPFLAPPLGSPPTSGGAGSNFTFRSDLPSAYTRVDRAGMPAVATALVSGNPFKNEYNDDTPAVDATGKWVPELTSTLTILTNALADDLTRLGLTPCARPS
;
A
#
# COMPACT_ATOMS: atom_id res chain seq x y z
N MET A 1 -14.58 46.94 71.52
CA MET A 1 -13.85 46.32 72.65
C MET A 1 -13.55 44.86 72.30
N THR A 2 -12.44 44.31 72.81
CA THR A 2 -12.13 42.87 73.08
C THR A 2 -12.71 41.78 72.15
N VAL A 3 -11.92 40.94 71.44
CA VAL A 3 -11.06 39.83 71.96
C VAL A 3 -11.93 38.77 72.70
N HIS A 4 -12.00 37.48 72.35
CA HIS A 4 -11.11 36.51 71.65
C HIS A 4 -11.97 35.37 71.00
N ARG A 5 -11.56 34.24 70.38
CA ARG A 5 -10.28 33.55 70.03
C ARG A 5 -10.50 32.54 68.86
N THR A 6 -9.44 31.95 68.31
CA THR A 6 -9.37 30.72 67.46
C THR A 6 -9.42 29.42 68.33
N PRO A 7 -9.52 28.15 67.80
CA PRO A 7 -9.02 27.66 66.50
C PRO A 7 -9.77 26.49 65.77
N LEU A 8 -9.14 26.06 64.66
CA LEU A 8 -9.10 24.72 64.03
C LEU A 8 -10.40 23.98 63.63
N ALA A 9 -10.54 23.77 62.32
CA ALA A 9 -11.09 22.54 61.73
C ALA A 9 -10.04 21.98 60.75
N LEU A 10 -9.65 20.71 60.89
CA LEU A 10 -8.58 20.09 60.12
C LEU A 10 -9.14 18.90 59.31
N ALA A 11 -9.20 19.03 57.98
CA ALA A 11 -9.41 17.91 57.05
C ALA A 11 -9.11 18.36 55.61
N SER A 12 -7.86 18.21 55.16
CA SER A 12 -7.48 18.56 53.79
C SER A 12 -8.04 17.53 52.80
N ALA A 13 -8.97 17.94 51.95
CA ALA A 13 -9.39 17.13 50.80
C ALA A 13 -8.21 17.02 49.81
N LEU A 14 -7.74 15.80 49.58
CA LEU A 14 -6.64 15.52 48.65
C LEU A 14 -7.17 15.32 47.22
N ALA A 15 -6.28 15.55 46.24
CA ALA A 15 -6.44 15.21 44.82
C ALA A 15 -7.59 15.89 44.04
N LEU A 16 -7.30 17.06 43.48
CA LEU A 16 -7.69 17.36 42.09
C LEU A 16 -6.67 18.29 41.40
N SER A 17 -5.68 17.70 40.74
CA SER A 17 -4.70 18.41 39.89
C SER A 17 -4.50 17.62 38.61
N ALA A 18 -5.32 17.92 37.60
CA ALA A 18 -5.37 17.16 36.35
C ALA A 18 -4.68 17.93 35.21
N MET A 19 -3.79 17.24 34.49
CA MET A 19 -3.20 17.64 33.20
C MET A 19 -2.25 18.87 33.28
N VAL A 20 -1.27 19.06 32.39
CA VAL A 20 -0.92 18.36 31.13
C VAL A 20 0.59 18.04 31.13
N SER A 21 0.96 16.76 30.94
CA SER A 21 2.29 16.36 30.46
C SER A 21 2.26 14.91 29.96
N ALA A 22 2.15 14.73 28.65
CA ALA A 22 2.21 13.43 27.98
C ALA A 22 2.49 13.59 26.47
N CYS A 23 3.70 14.03 26.12
CA CYS A 23 4.24 13.69 24.80
C CYS A 23 4.51 12.18 24.76
N GLY A 24 4.24 11.52 23.63
CA GLY A 24 4.04 10.07 23.59
C GLY A 24 5.21 9.21 24.08
N SER A 25 4.94 8.34 25.04
CA SER A 25 5.81 7.22 25.41
C SER A 25 5.57 6.05 24.44
N ASN A 26 6.64 5.53 23.83
CA ASN A 26 6.58 4.37 22.95
C ASN A 26 6.54 3.05 23.75
N GLU A 27 5.47 2.84 24.53
CA GLU A 27 5.12 1.52 25.05
C GLU A 27 4.00 0.88 24.21
N PRO A 28 4.04 -0.45 23.97
CA PRO A 28 2.98 -1.14 23.24
C PRO A 28 1.73 -1.25 24.11
N GLN A 29 0.83 -0.27 24.01
CA GLN A 29 -0.47 -0.33 24.69
C GLN A 29 -1.31 -1.49 24.16
N THR A 30 -1.46 -2.53 24.98
CA THR A 30 -2.30 -3.70 24.73
C THR A 30 -3.79 -3.38 24.92
N ASN A 31 -4.30 -2.43 24.12
CA ASN A 31 -5.72 -2.14 24.01
C ASN A 31 -6.43 -3.33 23.33
N THR A 32 -6.79 -4.33 24.13
CA THR A 32 -7.54 -5.51 23.70
C THR A 32 -8.97 -5.15 23.31
N ILE A 33 -9.17 -4.89 22.01
CA ILE A 33 -10.50 -4.76 21.42
C ILE A 33 -11.18 -6.14 21.48
N VAL A 34 -12.01 -6.35 22.50
CA VAL A 34 -12.80 -7.58 22.66
C VAL A 34 -13.97 -7.55 21.68
N ILE A 35 -13.73 -8.05 20.47
CA ILE A 35 -14.79 -8.32 19.49
C ILE A 35 -15.57 -9.55 20.00
N PRO A 36 -16.91 -9.48 20.19
CA PRO A 36 -17.69 -10.63 20.60
C PRO A 36 -17.68 -11.69 19.46
N PRO A 37 -17.47 -12.99 19.77
CA PRO A 37 -17.37 -14.01 18.74
C PRO A 37 -18.71 -14.24 18.05
N VAL A 38 -18.79 -13.86 16.77
CA VAL A 38 -19.87 -14.32 15.89
C VAL A 38 -19.68 -15.82 15.68
N ALA A 39 -20.65 -16.62 16.13
CA ALA A 39 -20.60 -18.08 16.03
C ALA A 39 -20.84 -18.57 14.60
N VAL A 40 -19.84 -18.41 13.74
CA VAL A 40 -19.79 -19.04 12.42
C VAL A 40 -19.58 -20.54 12.61
N ALA A 41 -20.41 -21.37 11.98
CA ALA A 41 -20.22 -22.82 12.00
C ALA A 41 -18.85 -23.19 11.38
N PRO A 42 -18.13 -24.20 11.88
CA PRO A 42 -16.84 -24.58 11.31
C PRO A 42 -16.99 -24.95 9.82
N ALA A 43 -16.45 -24.12 8.94
CA ALA A 43 -16.17 -24.53 7.59
C ALA A 43 -15.20 -25.73 7.65
N PRO A 44 -15.35 -26.75 6.79
CA PRO A 44 -14.41 -27.87 6.77
C PRO A 44 -13.01 -27.31 6.47
N THR A 45 -12.07 -27.55 7.39
CA THR A 45 -10.68 -27.10 7.23
C THR A 45 -10.17 -27.57 5.87
N PRO A 46 -9.76 -26.67 4.95
CA PRO A 46 -9.24 -27.10 3.68
C PRO A 46 -7.97 -27.90 3.93
N THR A 47 -7.99 -29.19 3.57
CA THR A 47 -6.78 -30.02 3.57
C THR A 47 -5.76 -29.35 2.68
N PRO A 48 -4.59 -28.92 3.19
CA PRO A 48 -3.58 -28.30 2.35
C PRO A 48 -3.19 -29.27 1.22
N PRO A 49 -3.19 -28.82 -0.05
CA PRO A 49 -2.59 -29.60 -1.12
C PRO A 49 -1.13 -29.95 -0.74
N PRO A 50 -0.59 -31.08 -1.24
CA PRO A 50 0.87 -31.28 -1.20
C PRO A 50 1.55 -30.03 -1.79
N PRO A 51 2.62 -29.50 -1.17
CA PRO A 51 3.21 -28.23 -1.56
C PRO A 51 3.80 -28.32 -2.97
N THR A 52 2.97 -27.95 -3.95
CA THR A 52 3.36 -27.80 -5.34
C THR A 52 4.14 -26.50 -5.45
N SER A 53 5.45 -26.59 -5.61
CA SER A 53 6.26 -25.39 -5.89
C SER A 53 5.87 -24.86 -7.27
N PHE A 54 5.44 -23.61 -7.35
CA PHE A 54 5.08 -22.98 -8.62
C PHE A 54 6.27 -22.27 -9.26
N ASN A 55 6.51 -22.57 -10.53
CA ASN A 55 7.42 -21.79 -11.37
C ASN A 55 6.67 -20.55 -11.90
N VAL A 56 7.02 -19.37 -11.36
CA VAL A 56 6.42 -18.07 -11.71
C VAL A 56 7.08 -17.40 -12.94
N SER A 57 8.10 -18.01 -13.54
CA SER A 57 8.77 -17.45 -14.74
C SER A 57 7.82 -17.12 -15.89
N PRO A 58 6.75 -17.90 -16.19
CA PRO A 58 5.77 -17.52 -17.21
C PRO A 58 4.99 -16.24 -16.86
N CYS A 59 4.70 -15.98 -15.58
CA CYS A 59 4.06 -14.75 -15.12
C CYS A 59 4.96 -13.52 -15.33
N LEU A 60 6.27 -13.66 -15.11
CA LEU A 60 7.22 -12.55 -15.32
C LEU A 60 7.46 -12.27 -16.82
N ASN A 61 7.39 -13.31 -17.64
CA ASN A 61 7.69 -13.25 -19.08
C ASN A 61 6.47 -12.99 -19.99
N GLN A 62 5.23 -13.06 -19.50
CA GLN A 62 4.06 -12.78 -20.34
C GLN A 62 3.99 -11.31 -20.77
N THR A 63 3.59 -11.07 -22.01
CA THR A 63 3.47 -9.74 -22.63
C THR A 63 2.18 -9.05 -22.19
N VAL A 64 2.29 -7.84 -21.64
CA VAL A 64 1.14 -7.05 -21.14
C VAL A 64 0.68 -6.03 -22.18
N VAL A 65 1.64 -5.42 -22.88
CA VAL A 65 1.44 -4.57 -24.07
C VAL A 65 2.57 -4.86 -25.07
N PRO A 66 2.42 -4.59 -26.38
CA PRO A 66 3.44 -4.88 -27.37
C PRO A 66 4.84 -4.36 -26.97
N GLY A 67 5.83 -5.27 -26.93
CA GLY A 67 7.20 -4.95 -26.54
C GLY A 67 7.44 -4.78 -25.02
N ARG A 68 6.51 -5.17 -24.14
CA ARG A 68 6.69 -5.14 -22.68
C ARG A 68 6.14 -6.40 -21.99
N THR A 69 7.02 -7.15 -21.33
CA THR A 69 6.62 -8.19 -20.36
C THR A 69 6.24 -7.59 -19.01
N VAL A 70 5.66 -8.40 -18.12
CA VAL A 70 5.43 -8.04 -16.71
C VAL A 70 6.74 -7.58 -16.05
N ALA A 71 7.83 -8.31 -16.25
CA ALA A 71 9.15 -7.92 -15.76
C ALA A 71 9.60 -6.55 -16.30
N ASN A 72 9.30 -6.21 -17.56
CA ASN A 72 9.62 -4.89 -18.14
C ASN A 72 8.66 -3.75 -17.76
N LEU A 73 7.61 -4.03 -16.98
CA LEU A 73 6.85 -3.01 -16.26
C LEU A 73 7.44 -2.79 -14.86
N VAL A 74 7.76 -3.87 -14.14
CA VAL A 74 8.21 -3.86 -12.75
C VAL A 74 9.70 -3.46 -12.58
N VAL A 75 10.54 -3.77 -13.57
CA VAL A 75 12.00 -3.59 -13.52
C VAL A 75 12.47 -2.82 -14.78
N PRO A 76 13.08 -1.62 -14.64
CA PRO A 76 13.27 -0.84 -13.41
C PRO A 76 11.97 -0.26 -12.86
N ASP A 77 11.96 0.09 -11.57
CA ASP A 77 10.82 0.68 -10.85
C ASP A 77 10.59 2.15 -11.30
N LEU A 78 10.03 2.31 -12.50
CA LEU A 78 9.84 3.59 -13.16
C LEU A 78 8.49 3.67 -13.86
N LEU A 79 7.63 4.58 -13.40
CA LEU A 79 6.46 4.99 -14.16
C LEU A 79 6.93 5.70 -15.44
N ARG A 80 6.68 5.09 -16.61
CA ARG A 80 7.06 5.64 -17.91
C ARG A 80 5.83 6.21 -18.61
N LEU A 81 5.99 7.42 -19.17
CA LEU A 81 4.96 8.12 -19.94
C LEU A 81 5.38 8.17 -21.41
N ASP A 82 4.54 7.63 -22.29
CA ASP A 82 4.54 7.87 -23.72
C ASP A 82 3.45 8.92 -24.03
N LEU A 83 3.89 10.10 -24.46
CA LEU A 83 3.02 11.23 -24.76
C LEU A 83 2.28 11.09 -26.10
N SER A 84 2.59 10.06 -26.90
CA SER A 84 1.82 9.69 -28.10
C SER A 84 0.62 8.78 -27.78
N GLN A 85 0.58 8.19 -26.58
CA GLN A 85 -0.47 7.27 -26.14
C GLN A 85 -1.45 7.97 -25.18
N PRO A 86 -2.72 7.52 -25.10
CA PRO A 86 -3.65 7.97 -24.07
C PRO A 86 -3.09 7.76 -22.66
N ALA A 87 -3.23 8.74 -21.78
CA ALA A 87 -2.83 8.61 -20.39
C ALA A 87 -3.72 7.61 -19.63
N GLY A 88 -3.13 6.78 -18.77
CA GLY A 88 -3.80 5.75 -17.98
C GLY A 88 -2.97 4.47 -17.92
N PHE A 89 -3.08 3.70 -16.84
CA PHE A 89 -2.19 2.59 -16.54
C PHE A 89 -2.16 1.52 -17.66
N PRO A 90 -0.98 1.06 -18.12
CA PRO A 90 0.37 1.32 -17.60
C PRO A 90 1.08 2.59 -18.12
N ASN A 91 0.45 3.36 -19.02
CA ASN A 91 0.96 4.66 -19.48
C ASN A 91 0.68 5.76 -18.45
N GLY A 92 1.41 5.71 -17.33
CA GLY A 92 1.10 6.52 -16.16
C GLY A 92 -0.02 5.91 -15.32
N ARG A 93 -0.89 6.76 -14.75
CA ARG A 93 -2.13 6.38 -14.08
C ARG A 93 -3.08 7.57 -13.99
N ARG A 94 -4.39 7.35 -14.12
CA ARG A 94 -5.46 8.26 -13.72
C ARG A 94 -5.82 8.02 -12.25
N PHE A 95 -6.55 8.96 -11.65
CA PHE A 95 -7.07 8.81 -10.28
C PHE A 95 -8.11 7.68 -10.14
N GLN A 96 -8.71 7.23 -11.25
CA GLN A 96 -9.75 6.19 -11.29
C GLN A 96 -9.23 4.84 -11.80
N ASP A 97 -7.94 4.70 -12.13
CA ASP A 97 -7.42 3.43 -12.65
C ASP A 97 -7.31 2.42 -11.48
N PRO A 98 -7.88 1.20 -11.59
CA PRO A 98 -7.78 0.17 -10.55
C PRO A 98 -6.41 -0.52 -10.58
N VAL A 99 -5.34 0.26 -10.37
CA VAL A 99 -3.96 -0.16 -10.65
C VAL A 99 -3.51 -1.36 -9.82
N VAL A 100 -3.97 -1.47 -8.57
CA VAL A 100 -3.62 -2.60 -7.70
C VAL A 100 -4.23 -3.89 -8.24
N ASP A 101 -5.53 -3.90 -8.54
CA ASP A 101 -6.22 -5.07 -9.10
C ASP A 101 -5.65 -5.51 -10.45
N VAL A 102 -5.34 -4.53 -11.32
CA VAL A 102 -4.73 -4.80 -12.63
C VAL A 102 -3.32 -5.36 -12.46
N THR A 103 -2.53 -4.83 -11.53
CA THR A 103 -1.18 -5.37 -11.23
C THR A 103 -1.27 -6.78 -10.67
N LEU A 104 -2.18 -7.04 -9.72
CA LEU A 104 -2.42 -8.36 -9.15
C LEU A 104 -2.86 -9.37 -10.22
N ALA A 105 -3.78 -8.99 -11.10
CA ALA A 105 -4.23 -9.86 -12.20
C ALA A 105 -3.09 -10.18 -13.18
N VAL A 106 -2.25 -9.19 -13.48
CA VAL A 106 -1.10 -9.32 -14.40
C VAL A 106 0.04 -10.17 -13.82
N ILE A 107 0.25 -10.20 -12.50
CA ILE A 107 1.29 -11.05 -11.89
C ILE A 107 0.82 -12.48 -11.56
N PHE A 108 -0.49 -12.72 -11.40
CA PHE A 108 -1.02 -14.04 -11.03
C PHE A 108 -1.74 -14.80 -12.16
N LEU A 109 -2.41 -14.13 -13.10
CA LEU A 109 -3.28 -14.80 -14.08
C LEU A 109 -2.62 -14.99 -15.45
N ASP A 110 -3.02 -16.05 -16.15
CA ASP A 110 -2.67 -16.33 -17.54
C ASP A 110 -3.39 -15.32 -18.46
N LEU A 111 -2.68 -14.30 -18.95
CA LEU A 111 -3.26 -13.21 -19.74
C LEU A 111 -3.77 -13.64 -21.12
N ALA A 112 -3.46 -14.85 -21.58
CA ALA A 112 -4.07 -15.44 -22.78
C ALA A 112 -5.47 -16.03 -22.51
N ARG A 113 -5.91 -16.08 -21.24
CA ARG A 113 -7.20 -16.63 -20.80
C ARG A 113 -8.05 -15.64 -20.01
N HIS A 114 -7.41 -14.74 -19.26
CA HIS A 114 -8.07 -13.77 -18.38
C HIS A 114 -7.61 -12.35 -18.70
N PRO A 115 -8.53 -11.37 -18.88
CA PRO A 115 -8.13 -9.99 -19.10
C PRO A 115 -7.43 -9.42 -17.86
N ALA A 116 -6.51 -8.48 -18.07
CA ALA A 116 -5.81 -7.78 -16.98
C ALA A 116 -6.76 -7.04 -16.01
N THR A 117 -8.02 -6.85 -16.37
CA THR A 117 -9.07 -6.26 -15.51
C THR A 117 -9.86 -7.28 -14.67
N THR A 118 -9.50 -8.57 -14.68
CA THR A 118 -10.30 -9.64 -14.04
C THR A 118 -10.58 -9.39 -12.56
N PHE A 119 -9.59 -8.98 -11.77
CA PHE A 119 -9.83 -8.65 -10.35
C PHE A 119 -10.55 -7.31 -10.16
N ALA A 120 -10.30 -6.32 -11.03
CA ALA A 120 -10.98 -5.03 -10.99
C ALA A 120 -12.49 -5.14 -11.28
N ALA A 121 -12.92 -6.20 -11.96
CA ALA A 121 -14.32 -6.53 -12.21
C ALA A 121 -15.03 -7.23 -11.03
N LEU A 122 -14.31 -7.57 -9.95
CA LEU A 122 -14.92 -8.09 -8.73
C LEU A 122 -15.61 -6.95 -7.95
N PRO A 123 -16.83 -7.16 -7.41
CA PRO A 123 -17.58 -6.12 -6.69
C PRO A 123 -17.09 -5.90 -5.25
N VAL A 124 -15.77 -5.84 -5.07
CA VAL A 124 -15.07 -5.58 -3.80
C VAL A 124 -14.51 -4.15 -3.73
N ASN A 125 -14.35 -3.49 -4.88
CA ASN A 125 -13.95 -2.08 -4.96
C ASN A 125 -15.13 -1.14 -4.63
N PRO A 126 -14.86 0.05 -4.07
CA PRO A 126 -15.89 1.08 -3.89
C PRO A 126 -16.41 1.55 -5.25
N ALA A 127 -17.73 1.61 -5.40
CA ALA A 127 -18.38 1.92 -6.68
C ALA A 127 -18.15 3.36 -7.16
N THR A 128 -17.89 4.30 -6.24
CA THR A 128 -17.60 5.71 -6.51
C THR A 128 -16.63 6.26 -5.45
N PHE A 129 -16.08 7.44 -5.70
CA PHE A 129 -15.44 8.26 -4.66
C PHE A 129 -16.48 8.80 -3.66
N ASP A 130 -16.05 9.08 -2.43
CA ASP A 130 -16.89 9.68 -1.38
C ASP A 130 -17.38 11.09 -1.72
N GLN A 131 -16.66 11.79 -2.61
CA GLN A 131 -16.91 13.15 -3.09
C GLN A 131 -16.57 13.27 -4.58
N PRO A 132 -17.27 14.11 -5.36
CA PRO A 132 -17.00 14.27 -6.79
C PRO A 132 -15.64 14.96 -7.03
N LEU A 133 -14.93 14.47 -8.05
CA LEU A 133 -13.69 15.08 -8.55
C LEU A 133 -14.00 16.35 -9.37
N LEU A 134 -13.11 17.34 -9.31
CA LEU A 134 -13.23 18.56 -10.12
C LEU A 134 -12.84 18.28 -11.58
N SER A 135 -13.55 18.91 -12.53
CA SER A 135 -13.24 18.87 -13.96
C SER A 135 -12.14 19.86 -14.38
N THR A 136 -11.62 20.65 -13.43
CA THR A 136 -10.55 21.63 -13.60
C THR A 136 -9.46 21.40 -12.54
N PHE A 137 -8.24 21.87 -12.81
CA PHE A 137 -7.12 21.79 -11.87
C PHE A 137 -7.51 22.39 -10.50
N PRO A 138 -7.24 21.70 -9.36
CA PRO A 138 -6.33 20.56 -9.20
C PRO A 138 -6.90 19.16 -9.49
N PHE A 139 -8.14 19.05 -9.99
CA PHE A 139 -8.85 17.79 -10.28
C PHE A 139 -9.16 16.88 -9.07
N LEU A 140 -8.72 17.25 -7.87
CA LEU A 140 -9.05 16.56 -6.62
C LEU A 140 -10.44 16.96 -6.13
N ALA A 141 -11.08 16.08 -5.34
CA ALA A 141 -12.29 16.42 -4.60
C ALA A 141 -12.00 17.44 -3.48
N PRO A 142 -13.02 18.13 -2.93
CA PRO A 142 -12.88 18.91 -1.70
C PRO A 142 -12.33 18.06 -0.55
N PRO A 143 -11.54 18.63 0.38
CA PRO A 143 -11.01 17.87 1.50
C PRO A 143 -12.11 17.39 2.44
N LEU A 144 -11.91 16.22 3.04
CA LEU A 144 -12.84 15.66 4.03
C LEU A 144 -12.87 16.51 5.31
N GLY A 145 -14.07 16.94 5.71
CA GLY A 145 -14.30 17.74 6.91
C GLY A 145 -13.84 19.20 6.77
N SER A 146 -13.31 19.76 7.85
CA SER A 146 -12.83 21.15 7.92
C SER A 146 -11.38 21.18 8.37
N PRO A 147 -10.41 20.81 7.50
CA PRO A 147 -9.00 20.88 7.84
C PRO A 147 -8.57 22.33 8.12
N PRO A 148 -7.52 22.56 8.94
CA PRO A 148 -6.98 23.89 9.15
C PRO A 148 -6.51 24.51 7.82
N THR A 149 -7.23 25.53 7.34
CA THR A 149 -6.81 26.33 6.19
C THR A 149 -5.84 27.41 6.64
N SER A 150 -4.94 27.84 5.75
CA SER A 150 -3.86 28.80 6.06
C SER A 150 -4.33 30.24 6.36
N GLY A 151 -5.64 30.51 6.39
CA GLY A 151 -6.25 31.83 6.65
C GLY A 151 -5.96 32.92 5.59
N GLY A 152 -5.04 32.65 4.66
CA GLY A 152 -4.59 33.55 3.61
C GLY A 152 -3.79 32.81 2.53
N ALA A 153 -3.32 33.56 1.53
CA ALA A 153 -2.87 33.07 0.22
C ALA A 153 -1.57 32.22 0.18
N GLY A 154 -1.06 31.72 1.31
CA GLY A 154 0.11 30.84 1.33
C GLY A 154 1.43 31.53 0.98
N SER A 155 1.66 32.74 1.48
CA SER A 155 3.02 33.31 1.51
C SER A 155 3.88 32.62 2.59
N ASN A 156 5.21 32.68 2.44
CA ASN A 156 6.23 32.09 3.31
C ASN A 156 6.51 30.57 3.13
N PHE A 157 6.20 29.97 1.98
CA PHE A 157 6.74 28.65 1.62
C PHE A 157 8.24 28.75 1.27
N THR A 158 9.11 28.36 2.20
CA THR A 158 10.55 28.19 1.94
C THR A 158 10.81 26.87 1.23
N PHE A 159 10.74 26.86 -0.10
CA PHE A 159 11.20 25.72 -0.90
C PHE A 159 12.73 25.61 -0.82
N ARG A 160 13.26 24.39 -0.58
CA ARG A 160 14.71 24.15 -0.61
C ARG A 160 15.24 24.36 -2.03
N SER A 161 16.27 25.20 -2.18
CA SER A 161 16.96 25.44 -3.46
C SER A 161 18.25 24.62 -3.61
N ASP A 162 18.46 23.62 -2.74
CA ASP A 162 19.64 22.75 -2.81
C ASP A 162 19.64 21.92 -4.12
N LEU A 163 20.84 21.53 -4.59
CA LEU A 163 20.99 20.65 -5.74
C LEU A 163 20.33 19.27 -5.47
N PRO A 164 19.85 18.54 -6.50
CA PRO A 164 19.28 17.20 -6.33
C PRO A 164 20.18 16.20 -5.59
N SER A 165 21.50 16.37 -5.65
CA SER A 165 22.49 15.57 -4.89
C SER A 165 22.51 15.83 -3.37
N ALA A 166 21.84 16.88 -2.89
CA ALA A 166 21.67 17.19 -1.47
C ALA A 166 20.36 16.62 -0.87
N TYR A 167 19.71 15.70 -1.59
CA TYR A 167 18.56 14.93 -1.14
C TYR A 167 18.97 13.45 -1.13
N THR A 168 18.82 12.78 0.01
CA THR A 168 18.77 11.31 -0.02
C THR A 168 17.43 10.87 -0.58
N ARG A 169 17.40 9.67 -1.18
CA ARG A 169 16.13 8.97 -1.41
C ARG A 169 15.69 8.30 -0.10
N VAL A 170 14.40 7.99 0.00
CA VAL A 170 13.75 7.46 1.22
C VAL A 170 12.70 6.39 0.89
N ASP A 171 12.05 6.48 -0.28
CA ASP A 171 11.13 5.47 -0.77
C ASP A 171 11.21 5.30 -2.29
N ARG A 172 10.63 4.20 -2.77
CA ARG A 172 10.49 3.86 -4.19
C ARG A 172 9.09 3.32 -4.45
N ALA A 173 8.40 3.97 -5.39
CA ALA A 173 7.01 3.73 -5.72
C ALA A 173 6.72 4.07 -7.19
N GLY A 174 7.63 3.69 -8.10
CA GLY A 174 7.45 3.91 -9.54
C GLY A 174 6.26 3.12 -10.06
N MET A 175 6.25 1.82 -9.77
CA MET A 175 5.14 0.89 -10.01
C MET A 175 4.36 0.65 -8.71
N PRO A 176 3.04 0.95 -8.67
CA PRO A 176 2.21 0.69 -7.50
C PRO A 176 2.20 -0.79 -7.08
N ALA A 177 1.95 -1.02 -5.79
CA ALA A 177 1.96 -2.32 -5.10
C ALA A 177 3.30 -3.08 -5.08
N VAL A 178 4.20 -2.95 -6.06
CA VAL A 178 5.48 -3.70 -6.13
C VAL A 178 6.30 -3.57 -4.84
N ALA A 179 6.65 -2.34 -4.47
CA ALA A 179 7.49 -2.03 -3.31
C ALA A 179 6.77 -2.18 -1.95
N THR A 180 5.57 -2.78 -1.93
CA THR A 180 4.73 -3.02 -0.76
C THR A 180 4.39 -4.51 -0.61
N ALA A 181 4.09 -5.19 -1.73
CA ALA A 181 3.62 -6.58 -1.76
C ALA A 181 4.67 -7.59 -2.26
N LEU A 182 5.66 -7.16 -3.06
CA LEU A 182 6.71 -8.02 -3.60
C LEU A 182 8.09 -7.79 -2.96
N VAL A 183 8.28 -6.69 -2.24
CA VAL A 183 9.48 -6.38 -1.42
C VAL A 183 9.08 -6.38 0.05
N SER A 184 8.68 -7.55 0.55
CA SER A 184 7.91 -7.70 1.78
C SER A 184 8.78 -7.98 3.01
N GLY A 185 9.62 -7.02 3.42
CA GLY A 185 10.19 -7.03 4.77
C GLY A 185 11.57 -6.37 4.97
N ASN A 186 12.01 -6.42 6.23
CA ASN A 186 13.40 -6.18 6.63
C ASN A 186 14.19 -7.48 6.41
N PRO A 187 15.40 -7.47 5.82
CA PRO A 187 16.25 -6.29 5.58
C PRO A 187 15.97 -5.51 4.29
N PHE A 188 15.43 -6.17 3.26
CA PHE A 188 15.53 -5.66 1.88
C PHE A 188 14.72 -4.40 1.55
N LYS A 189 13.61 -4.11 2.27
CA LYS A 189 12.79 -2.92 1.98
C LYS A 189 13.57 -1.60 2.09
N ASN A 190 14.49 -1.47 3.05
CA ASN A 190 15.31 -0.25 3.17
C ASN A 190 16.34 -0.17 2.04
N GLU A 191 17.06 -1.26 1.78
CA GLU A 191 18.08 -1.31 0.72
C GLU A 191 17.48 -1.08 -0.67
N TYR A 192 16.30 -1.65 -0.95
CA TYR A 192 15.50 -1.35 -2.14
C TYR A 192 15.12 0.14 -2.20
N ASN A 193 14.66 0.70 -1.08
CA ASN A 193 14.31 2.11 -0.95
C ASN A 193 15.52 3.07 -1.08
N ASP A 194 16.75 2.58 -0.95
CA ASP A 194 18.01 3.32 -1.14
C ASP A 194 18.67 3.10 -2.52
N ASP A 195 18.44 1.95 -3.19
CA ASP A 195 19.01 1.59 -4.51
C ASP A 195 18.39 2.30 -5.73
N THR A 196 19.20 2.86 -6.62
CA THR A 196 18.68 3.63 -7.77
C THR A 196 18.02 2.76 -8.85
N PRO A 197 17.16 3.31 -9.72
CA PRO A 197 16.62 2.61 -10.90
C PRO A 197 17.67 2.11 -11.91
N ALA A 198 18.92 2.58 -11.83
CA ALA A 198 20.03 2.01 -12.59
C ALA A 198 20.52 0.68 -11.99
N VAL A 199 20.38 0.49 -10.66
CA VAL A 199 20.67 -0.79 -10.00
C VAL A 199 19.60 -1.83 -10.34
N ASP A 200 18.33 -1.44 -10.47
CA ASP A 200 17.27 -2.34 -10.94
C ASP A 200 17.60 -2.97 -12.31
N ALA A 201 18.16 -2.17 -13.22
CA ALA A 201 18.54 -2.61 -14.56
C ALA A 201 19.69 -3.64 -14.55
N THR A 202 20.39 -3.85 -13.43
CA THR A 202 21.35 -4.95 -13.24
C THR A 202 20.67 -6.27 -12.88
N GLY A 203 19.37 -6.25 -12.56
CA GLY A 203 18.61 -7.43 -12.11
C GLY A 203 18.69 -7.71 -10.61
N LYS A 204 19.41 -6.90 -9.80
CA LYS A 204 19.63 -7.13 -8.35
C LYS A 204 18.36 -7.54 -7.58
N TRP A 205 17.23 -6.90 -7.87
CA TRP A 205 15.97 -7.12 -7.15
C TRP A 205 15.06 -8.20 -7.74
N VAL A 206 15.42 -8.78 -8.90
CA VAL A 206 14.63 -9.86 -9.53
C VAL A 206 14.53 -11.11 -8.63
N PRO A 207 15.58 -11.58 -7.93
CA PRO A 207 15.46 -12.73 -7.03
C PRO A 207 14.46 -12.53 -5.88
N GLU A 208 14.46 -11.35 -5.24
CA GLU A 208 13.52 -10.99 -4.17
C GLU A 208 12.08 -10.96 -4.68
N LEU A 209 11.83 -10.22 -5.77
CA LEU A 209 10.51 -10.13 -6.39
C LEU A 209 9.99 -11.51 -6.85
N THR A 210 10.88 -12.37 -7.36
CA THR A 210 10.54 -13.74 -7.79
C THR A 210 10.27 -14.65 -6.59
N SER A 211 11.05 -14.53 -5.52
CA SER A 211 10.86 -15.28 -4.26
C SER A 211 9.50 -14.96 -3.64
N THR A 212 9.20 -13.68 -3.44
CA THR A 212 7.92 -13.23 -2.87
C THR A 212 6.74 -13.59 -3.76
N LEU A 213 6.84 -13.41 -5.09
CA LEU A 213 5.81 -13.87 -6.02
C LEU A 213 5.62 -15.39 -5.96
N THR A 214 6.67 -16.18 -5.77
CA THR A 214 6.58 -17.65 -5.62
C THR A 214 5.87 -18.03 -4.32
N ILE A 215 6.20 -17.39 -3.20
CA ILE A 215 5.54 -17.59 -1.90
C ILE A 215 4.04 -17.28 -2.00
N LEU A 216 3.68 -16.12 -2.56
CA LEU A 216 2.28 -15.72 -2.76
C LEU A 216 1.56 -16.67 -3.74
N THR A 217 2.23 -17.11 -4.81
CA THR A 217 1.65 -18.08 -5.75
C THR A 217 1.35 -19.41 -5.07
N ASN A 218 2.30 -19.96 -4.32
CA ASN A 218 2.13 -21.21 -3.56
C ASN A 218 0.98 -21.13 -2.54
N ALA A 219 0.65 -19.92 -2.04
CA ALA A 219 -0.41 -19.67 -1.07
C ALA A 219 -1.78 -19.31 -1.67
N LEU A 220 -1.86 -19.07 -2.99
CA LEU A 220 -3.08 -18.58 -3.66
C LEU A 220 -3.48 -19.35 -4.93
N ALA A 221 -2.60 -20.20 -5.49
CA ALA A 221 -2.87 -20.85 -6.77
C ALA A 221 -4.04 -21.85 -6.73
N ASP A 222 -4.27 -22.53 -5.61
CA ASP A 222 -5.42 -23.42 -5.42
C ASP A 222 -6.72 -22.62 -5.21
N ASP A 223 -6.67 -21.52 -4.45
CA ASP A 223 -7.75 -20.53 -4.32
C ASP A 223 -8.19 -19.97 -5.69
N LEU A 224 -7.23 -19.50 -6.50
CA LEU A 224 -7.49 -19.00 -7.85
C LEU A 224 -8.08 -20.09 -8.76
N THR A 225 -7.53 -21.31 -8.71
CA THR A 225 -8.03 -22.45 -9.49
C THR A 225 -9.44 -22.87 -9.06
N ARG A 226 -9.74 -22.82 -7.76
CA ARG A 226 -11.06 -23.10 -7.18
C ARG A 226 -12.11 -22.06 -7.57
N LEU A 227 -11.69 -20.82 -7.87
CA LEU A 227 -12.51 -19.76 -8.47
C LEU A 227 -12.63 -19.88 -10.00
N GLY A 228 -12.08 -20.93 -10.63
CA GLY A 228 -12.12 -21.14 -12.07
C GLY A 228 -11.16 -20.26 -12.88
N LEU A 229 -10.23 -19.56 -12.21
CA LEU A 229 -9.19 -18.76 -12.84
C LEU A 229 -7.98 -19.65 -13.18
N THR A 230 -7.26 -19.32 -14.25
CA THR A 230 -5.98 -19.96 -14.58
C THR A 230 -4.82 -19.09 -14.11
N PRO A 231 -3.99 -19.57 -13.16
CA PRO A 231 -2.71 -18.94 -12.87
C PRO A 231 -1.75 -19.00 -14.08
N CYS A 232 -0.97 -17.94 -14.31
CA CYS A 232 0.11 -17.96 -15.30
C CYS A 232 1.24 -18.92 -14.89
N ALA A 233 1.47 -19.07 -13.59
CA ALA A 233 2.47 -19.95 -13.03
C ALA A 233 2.11 -21.43 -13.30
N ARG A 234 3.13 -22.28 -13.36
CA ARG A 234 2.98 -23.72 -13.58
C ARG A 234 3.54 -24.50 -12.39
N PRO A 235 2.96 -25.63 -11.99
CA PRO A 235 3.62 -26.57 -11.08
C PRO A 235 5.02 -26.94 -11.63
N SER A 236 5.99 -27.11 -10.73
CA SER A 236 7.36 -27.54 -11.05
C SER A 236 7.47 -29.05 -11.26
#